data_AF-A0A942ABE1-F1
#
_entry.id   AF-A0A942ABE1-F1
#
_cell.length_a   1.000
_cell.length_b   1.000
_cell.length_c   1.000
_cell.angle_alpha   90.00
_cell.angle_beta   90.00
_cell.angle_gamma   90.00
#
_symmetry.space_group_name_H-M   'P 1'
#
loop_
_entity.id
_entity.type
_entity.pdbx_description
1 polymer ?
#
loop_
_entity_poly.entity_id
_entity_poly.type
_entity_poly.pdbx_seq_one_letter_code
_entity_poly.pdbx_strand_id
1 'polypeptide(L)'
;MPIIDFTKPLIIVFALIIYTILMYISYKRRKSIVIALMLFTSLMILIFHSADYILLKPDTVDEIKKALMYSIIGDMFFIYLSFISYLYLDKKFEEFKTKKPKDNKKDKDLDWFWSKT
;
A
#
# COMPACT_ATOMS: atom_id res chain seq x y z
N MET A 1 7.38 25.19 -0.54
CA MET A 1 6.01 24.62 -0.61
C MET A 1 6.14 23.11 -0.63
N PRO A 2 5.26 22.35 0.05
CA PRO A 2 5.35 20.89 0.06
C PRO A 2 5.22 20.34 -1.37
N ILE A 3 5.94 19.25 -1.65
CA ILE A 3 5.91 18.57 -2.95
C ILE A 3 4.48 18.12 -3.29
N ILE A 4 3.74 17.61 -2.28
CA ILE A 4 2.32 17.32 -2.37
C ILE A 4 1.58 18.09 -1.28
N ASP A 5 0.72 19.00 -1.69
CA ASP A 5 -0.01 19.88 -0.78
C ASP A 5 -1.39 19.31 -0.43
N PHE A 6 -1.47 18.57 0.68
CA PHE A 6 -2.74 18.01 1.16
C PHE A 6 -3.64 19.03 1.85
N THR A 7 -3.27 20.31 1.95
CA THR A 7 -4.25 21.34 2.34
C THR A 7 -5.27 21.59 1.23
N LYS A 8 -4.93 21.22 -0.01
CA LYS A 8 -5.81 21.37 -1.17
C LYS A 8 -6.73 20.16 -1.28
N PRO A 9 -8.06 20.32 -1.11
CA PRO A 9 -8.99 19.20 -1.14
C PRO A 9 -8.98 18.44 -2.48
N LEU A 10 -8.76 19.15 -3.60
CA LEU A 10 -8.63 18.52 -4.91
C LEU A 10 -7.47 17.53 -4.97
N ILE A 11 -6.33 17.83 -4.33
CA ILE A 11 -5.17 16.94 -4.31
C ILE A 11 -5.48 15.66 -3.53
N ILE A 12 -6.18 15.78 -2.40
CA ILE A 12 -6.65 14.62 -1.62
C ILE A 12 -7.57 13.74 -2.48
N VAL A 13 -8.53 14.34 -3.18
CA VAL A 13 -9.47 13.60 -4.05
C VAL A 13 -8.72 12.86 -5.16
N PHE A 14 -7.76 13.51 -5.82
CA PHE A 14 -6.94 12.84 -6.84
C PHE A 14 -6.12 11.69 -6.26
N ALA A 15 -5.48 11.88 -5.11
CA ALA A 15 -4.72 10.83 -4.44
C ALA A 15 -5.60 9.63 -4.08
N LEU A 16 -6.84 9.87 -3.60
CA LEU A 16 -7.81 8.81 -3.34
C LEU A 16 -8.25 8.08 -4.61
N ILE A 17 -8.52 8.79 -5.70
CA ILE A 17 -8.89 8.18 -6.99
C ILE A 17 -7.77 7.26 -7.48
N ILE A 18 -6.53 7.74 -7.49
CA ILE A 18 -5.35 6.94 -7.86
C ILE A 18 -5.26 5.72 -6.95
N TYR A 19 -5.45 5.91 -5.64
CA TYR A 19 -5.42 4.84 -4.66
C TYR A 19 -6.45 3.75 -4.96
N THR A 20 -7.71 4.13 -5.22
CA THR A 20 -8.79 3.20 -5.55
C THR A 20 -8.52 2.44 -6.85
N ILE A 21 -7.99 3.12 -7.87
CA ILE A 21 -7.63 2.47 -9.15
C ILE A 21 -6.53 1.42 -8.93
N LEU A 22 -5.48 1.76 -8.18
CA LEU A 22 -4.39 0.82 -7.89
C LEU A 22 -4.87 -0.35 -7.02
N MET A 23 -5.77 -0.12 -6.06
CA MET A 23 -6.46 -1.17 -5.32
C MET A 23 -7.23 -2.12 -6.22
N TYR A 24 -8.01 -1.58 -7.17
CA TYR A 24 -8.73 -2.39 -8.15
C TYR A 24 -7.79 -3.22 -9.03
N ILE A 25 -6.68 -2.63 -9.50
CA ILE A 25 -5.67 -3.33 -10.31
C ILE A 25 -5.03 -4.46 -9.48
N SER A 26 -4.63 -4.18 -8.25
CA SER A 26 -4.03 -5.15 -7.32
C SER A 26 -4.96 -6.34 -7.10
N TYR A 27 -6.24 -6.05 -6.88
CA TYR A 27 -7.30 -7.04 -6.72
C TYR A 27 -7.47 -7.90 -7.98
N LYS A 28 -7.63 -7.28 -9.14
CA LYS A 28 -7.84 -7.97 -10.42
C LYS A 28 -6.65 -8.85 -10.80
N ARG A 29 -5.42 -8.39 -10.54
CA ARG A 29 -4.19 -9.14 -10.83
C ARG A 29 -3.82 -10.15 -9.75
N ARG A 30 -4.50 -10.15 -8.60
CA ARG A 30 -4.18 -10.95 -7.41
C ARG A 30 -2.73 -10.79 -6.94
N LYS A 31 -2.24 -9.55 -6.98
CA LYS A 31 -0.87 -9.20 -6.58
C LYS A 31 -0.91 -8.07 -5.55
N SER A 32 -0.61 -8.40 -4.30
CA SER A 32 -0.52 -7.44 -3.18
C SER A 32 0.68 -6.48 -3.33
N ILE A 33 1.70 -6.85 -4.13
CA ILE A 33 2.91 -6.05 -4.38
C ILE A 33 2.64 -4.63 -4.88
N VAL A 34 1.55 -4.42 -5.62
CA VAL A 34 1.19 -3.08 -6.12
C VAL A 34 0.85 -2.15 -4.96
N ILE A 35 0.16 -2.64 -3.92
CA ILE A 35 -0.12 -1.86 -2.71
C ILE A 35 1.12 -1.69 -1.84
N ALA A 36 2.02 -2.67 -1.81
CA ALA A 36 3.31 -2.51 -1.14
C ALA A 36 4.15 -1.38 -1.76
N LEU A 37 4.15 -1.27 -3.10
CA LEU A 37 4.81 -0.15 -3.79
C LEU A 37 4.16 1.21 -3.46
N MET A 38 2.85 1.25 -3.27
CA MET A 38 2.18 2.47 -2.81
C MET A 38 2.59 2.85 -1.39
N LEU A 39 2.64 1.88 -0.48
CA LEU A 39 3.15 2.10 0.88
C LEU A 39 4.57 2.68 0.85
N PHE A 40 5.44 2.10 0.03
CA PHE A 40 6.80 2.59 -0.15
C PHE A 40 6.84 4.03 -0.70
N THR A 41 5.97 4.34 -1.67
CA THR A 41 5.84 5.68 -2.24
C THR A 41 5.38 6.69 -1.19
N SER A 42 4.37 6.35 -0.38
CA SER A 42 3.90 7.21 0.72
C SER A 42 4.97 7.44 1.79
N LEU A 43 5.77 6.42 2.11
CA LEU A 43 6.92 6.57 3.02
C LEU A 43 7.98 7.52 2.44
N MET A 44 8.25 7.46 1.15
CA MET A 44 9.19 8.39 0.50
C MET A 44 8.68 9.83 0.53
N ILE A 45 7.39 10.05 0.25
CA ILE A 45 6.78 11.39 0.33
C ILE A 45 6.90 11.95 1.76
N LEU A 46 6.64 11.13 2.78
CA LEU A 46 6.82 11.54 4.18
C LEU A 46 8.25 11.98 4.48
N ILE A 47 9.26 11.25 3.98
CA ILE A 47 10.67 11.62 4.16
C ILE A 47 10.93 12.99 3.55
N PHE A 48 10.43 13.25 2.33
CA PHE A 48 10.58 14.55 1.69
C PHE A 48 9.88 15.67 2.46
N HIS A 49 8.62 15.50 2.86
CA HIS A 49 7.93 16.53 3.66
C HIS A 49 8.59 16.76 5.03
N SER A 50 9.13 15.71 5.65
CA SER A 50 9.87 15.84 6.90
C SER A 50 11.19 16.60 6.71
N ALA A 51 11.92 16.31 5.63
CA ALA A 51 13.13 17.03 5.26
C ALA A 51 12.84 18.51 4.97
N ASP A 52 11.80 18.79 4.18
CA ASP A 52 11.34 20.16 3.89
C ASP A 52 10.97 20.92 5.17
N TYR A 53 10.34 20.26 6.14
CA TYR A 53 9.98 20.86 7.42
C TYR A 53 11.20 21.17 8.29
N ILE A 54 12.20 20.27 8.33
CA ILE A 54 13.44 20.48 9.12
C ILE A 54 14.31 21.58 8.48
N LEU A 55 14.37 21.64 7.15
CA LEU A 55 15.16 22.63 6.41
C LEU A 55 14.47 24.00 6.28
N LEU A 56 13.29 24.16 6.87
CA LEU A 56 12.53 25.40 6.83
C LEU A 56 13.28 26.51 7.59
N LYS A 57 13.45 27.68 6.97
CA LYS A 57 14.08 28.83 7.64
C LYS A 57 13.20 29.34 8.79
N PRO A 58 13.77 29.88 9.89
CA PRO A 58 12.99 30.37 11.03
C PRO A 58 11.95 31.43 10.65
N ASP A 59 12.28 32.29 9.69
CA ASP A 59 11.45 33.41 9.26
C ASP A 59 10.43 33.03 8.14
N THR A 60 10.24 31.73 7.91
CA THR A 60 9.33 31.27 6.86
C THR A 60 7.88 31.52 7.25
N VAL A 61 7.05 31.95 6.29
CA VAL A 61 5.62 32.26 6.47
C VAL A 61 4.88 31.10 7.15
N ASP A 62 4.11 31.41 8.21
CA ASP A 62 3.34 30.44 9.00
C ASP A 62 2.43 29.54 8.17
N GLU A 63 1.91 30.05 7.06
CA GLU A 63 1.08 29.29 6.12
C GLU A 63 1.83 28.11 5.50
N ILE A 64 3.11 28.30 5.15
CA ILE A 64 3.95 27.25 4.57
C ILE A 64 4.22 26.17 5.62
N LYS A 65 4.50 26.59 6.86
CA LYS A 65 4.72 25.68 7.99
C LYS A 65 3.46 24.85 8.28
N LYS A 66 2.28 25.49 8.30
CA LYS A 66 0.99 24.81 8.45
C LYS A 66 0.75 23.83 7.29
N ALA A 67 1.00 24.24 6.06
CA ALA A 67 0.81 23.38 4.89
C ALA A 67 1.66 22.11 4.94
N LEU A 68 2.93 22.23 5.36
CA LEU A 68 3.81 21.08 5.59
C LEU A 68 3.29 20.17 6.71
N MET A 69 2.88 20.72 7.86
CA MET A 69 2.32 19.92 8.96
C MET A 69 1.07 19.15 8.54
N TYR A 70 0.11 19.81 7.87
CA TYR A 70 -1.08 19.14 7.36
C TYR A 70 -0.75 18.09 6.30
N SER A 71 0.27 18.34 5.48
CA SER A 71 0.71 17.37 4.47
C SER A 71 1.34 16.13 5.12
N ILE A 72 2.12 16.28 6.20
CA ILE A 72 2.64 15.16 7.00
C ILE A 72 1.49 14.33 7.61
N ILE A 73 0.43 14.97 8.10
CA ILE A 73 -0.78 14.26 8.58
C ILE A 73 -1.43 13.48 7.44
N GLY A 74 -1.53 14.09 6.25
CA GLY A 74 -2.00 13.42 5.03
C GLY A 74 -1.15 12.20 4.65
N ASP A 75 0.17 12.31 4.74
CA ASP A 75 1.10 11.19 4.49
C ASP A 75 0.81 10.02 5.45
N MET A 76 0.62 10.31 6.74
CA MET A 76 0.30 9.28 7.75
C MET A 76 -1.00 8.54 7.42
N PHE A 77 -2.02 9.26 6.95
CA PHE A 77 -3.27 8.66 6.52
C PHE A 77 -3.05 7.67 5.37
N PHE A 78 -2.31 8.08 4.32
CA PHE A 78 -2.05 7.20 3.16
C PHE A 78 -1.11 6.04 3.48
N ILE A 79 -0.15 6.23 4.38
CA ILE A 79 0.70 5.14 4.89
C ILE A 79 -0.18 4.10 5.59
N TYR A 80 -1.02 4.53 6.53
CA TYR A 80 -1.89 3.62 7.28
C TYR A 80 -2.87 2.88 6.36
N LEU A 81 -3.50 3.63 5.44
CA LEU A 81 -4.43 3.08 4.45
C LEU A 81 -3.73 2.05 3.55
N SER A 82 -2.54 2.35 3.03
CA SER A 82 -1.74 1.42 2.22
C SER A 82 -1.32 0.18 3.00
N PHE A 83 -0.88 0.34 4.24
CA PHE A 83 -0.44 -0.76 5.09
C PHE A 83 -1.56 -1.76 5.37
N ILE A 84 -2.74 -1.28 5.80
CA ILE A 84 -3.90 -2.16 6.06
C ILE A 84 -4.36 -2.85 4.78
N SER A 85 -4.46 -2.11 3.68
CA SER A 85 -4.88 -2.69 2.40
C SER A 85 -3.91 -3.74 1.89
N TYR A 86 -2.61 -3.54 2.09
CA TYR A 86 -1.59 -4.55 1.76
C TYR A 86 -1.85 -5.83 2.55
N LEU A 87 -1.95 -5.75 3.88
CA LEU A 87 -2.19 -6.91 4.73
C LEU A 87 -3.51 -7.63 4.38
N TYR A 88 -4.57 -6.85 4.12
CA TYR A 88 -5.87 -7.40 3.72
C TYR A 88 -5.78 -8.19 2.41
N LEU A 89 -5.18 -7.60 1.36
CA LEU A 89 -5.07 -8.26 0.06
C LEU A 89 -4.13 -9.46 0.11
N ASP A 90 -3.02 -9.35 0.84
CA ASP A 90 -2.04 -10.41 0.96
C ASP A 90 -2.67 -11.67 1.59
N LYS A 91 -3.30 -11.50 2.76
CA LYS A 91 -4.06 -12.57 3.42
C LYS A 91 -5.15 -13.15 2.51
N LYS A 92 -5.93 -12.30 1.84
CA LYS A 92 -6.99 -12.73 0.93
C LYS A 92 -6.46 -13.58 -0.24
N PHE A 93 -5.29 -13.23 -0.78
CA PHE A 93 -4.69 -13.96 -1.89
C PHE A 93 -4.02 -15.27 -1.43
N GLU A 94 -3.50 -15.32 -0.20
CA GLU A 94 -3.07 -16.58 0.41
C GLU A 94 -4.25 -17.55 0.57
N GLU A 95 -5.39 -17.08 1.07
CA GLU A 95 -6.61 -17.89 1.18
C GLU A 95 -7.06 -18.45 -0.18
N PHE A 96 -6.91 -17.70 -1.28
CA PHE A 96 -7.23 -18.22 -2.62
C PHE A 96 -6.28 -19.31 -3.10
N LYS A 97 -5.04 -19.33 -2.63
CA LYS A 97 -4.09 -20.40 -2.93
C LYS A 97 -4.43 -21.67 -2.14
N THR A 98 -4.85 -21.53 -0.89
CA THR A 98 -5.18 -22.65 0.00
C THR A 98 -6.58 -23.22 -0.19
N LYS A 99 -7.53 -22.41 -0.70
CA LYS A 99 -8.91 -22.82 -1.07
C LYS A 99 -9.03 -23.36 -2.50
N LYS A 100 -7.94 -23.46 -3.27
CA LYS A 100 -7.96 -24.41 -4.39
C LYS A 100 -8.36 -25.76 -3.80
N PRO A 101 -9.25 -26.54 -4.45
CA PRO A 101 -9.38 -27.93 -4.09
C PRO A 101 -7.94 -28.45 -4.00
N LYS A 102 -7.58 -29.21 -2.95
CA LYS A 102 -6.58 -30.26 -3.18
C LYS A 102 -7.15 -30.95 -4.40
N ASP A 103 -6.59 -30.70 -5.58
CA ASP A 103 -6.84 -31.58 -6.70
C ASP A 103 -6.53 -32.93 -6.08
N ASN A 104 -7.56 -33.74 -5.95
CA ASN A 104 -7.40 -35.17 -5.77
C ASN A 104 -6.79 -35.67 -7.08
N LYS A 105 -5.61 -35.18 -7.44
CA LYS A 105 -4.56 -35.99 -8.01
C LYS A 105 -4.40 -37.09 -6.98
N LYS A 106 -5.17 -38.16 -7.19
CA LYS A 106 -4.66 -39.51 -7.09
C LYS A 106 -3.45 -39.59 -8.03
N ASP A 107 -2.38 -38.88 -7.68
CA ASP A 107 -1.05 -39.22 -8.12
C ASP A 107 -0.80 -40.53 -7.37
N LYS A 108 -1.08 -41.64 -8.07
CA LYS A 108 -0.76 -43.01 -7.63
C LYS A 108 0.77 -43.22 -7.62
N ASP A 109 1.54 -42.19 -7.28
CA ASP A 109 2.99 -42.20 -7.45
C ASP A 109 3.70 -43.06 -6.39
N LEU A 110 3.00 -43.50 -5.35
CA LEU A 110 3.58 -44.31 -4.27
C LEU A 110 2.69 -45.48 -3.82
N ASP A 111 1.57 -45.77 -4.50
CA ASP A 111 0.73 -46.93 -4.17
C ASP A 111 1.52 -48.25 -4.32
N TRP A 112 2.48 -48.30 -5.25
CA TRP A 112 3.38 -49.43 -5.48
C TRP A 112 4.41 -49.64 -4.37
N PHE A 113 4.73 -48.60 -3.58
CA PHE A 113 5.69 -48.68 -2.47
C PHE A 113 5.06 -49.32 -1.22
N TRP A 114 3.74 -49.18 -1.07
CA TRP A 114 2.99 -49.69 0.09
C TRP A 114 2.18 -50.96 -0.19
N SER A 115 2.18 -51.47 -1.43
CA SER A 115 1.58 -52.79 -1.71
C SER A 115 2.43 -53.87 -1.04
N LYS A 116 2.04 -54.30 0.16
CA LYS A 116 2.59 -55.49 0.80
C LYS A 116 2.28 -56.70 -0.07
N THR A 117 3.33 -57.34 -0.56
CA THR A 117 3.31 -58.76 -0.94
C THR A 117 2.91 -59.61 0.25
#